data_AF-A0A6M8W1W4-F1
#
_entry.id   AF-A0A6M8W1W4-F1
#
_cell.length_a   1.000
_cell.length_b   1.000
_cell.length_c   1.000
_cell.angle_alpha   90.00
_cell.angle_beta   90.00
_cell.angle_gamma   90.00
#
_symmetry.space_group_name_H-M   'P 1'
#
loop_
_entity.id
_entity.type
_entity.pdbx_description
1 polymer ?
#
loop_
_entity_poly.entity_id
_entity_poly.type
_entity_poly.pdbx_seq_one_letter_code
_entity_poly.pdbx_strand_id
1 'polypeptide(L)'
;MAAGVEPIKPDTLTDRLDHAFTHPVLGLVAFVGVMTGLFWVIFKLAAYPMDWIDRIFGLLGSLLGAVLPAGPVHDLLVEGVVAGVGSTVIFLPQICVLFFLISILEDTGYLARAAFVMDKLLRPFGLTGHSFVPFLSSHACALPGIISARAVPDRRDRLATILSAPFMSCTARIPVYVLLTVLLFPGRPAMQAVAFTGCYVLGVVAGLISAMVARRTILPGKSRPMVLELPAYRMPSVVNAAMTAWDRGVMFLKKAGTAILAICIVLWWLSAYPHSPPPQEAVDMRAQAAAIAQMDVAAARRGRTRGRGGGAVRRCRGRGDAPRPAAQLPRSPRLDTRAGL
;
A
#
# COMPACT_ATOMS: atom_id res chain seq x y z
N MET A 1 -25.67 -55.51 0.56
CA MET A 1 -26.40 -54.25 0.34
C MET A 1 -25.38 -53.24 -0.17
N ALA A 2 -25.14 -53.25 -1.48
CA ALA A 2 -24.17 -52.36 -2.12
C ALA A 2 -24.84 -50.99 -2.31
N ALA A 3 -24.46 -50.00 -1.50
CA ALA A 3 -24.85 -48.63 -1.74
C ALA A 3 -24.19 -48.18 -3.04
N GLY A 4 -25.01 -47.97 -4.07
CA GLY A 4 -24.57 -47.41 -5.34
C GLY A 4 -23.97 -46.04 -5.10
N VAL A 5 -22.67 -45.92 -5.35
CA VAL A 5 -22.01 -44.62 -5.51
C VAL A 5 -22.52 -44.08 -6.84
N GLU A 6 -23.48 -43.17 -6.78
CA GLU A 6 -23.96 -42.43 -7.95
C GLU A 6 -22.78 -41.65 -8.54
N PRO A 7 -22.42 -41.85 -9.83
CA PRO A 7 -21.30 -41.14 -10.43
C PRO A 7 -21.63 -39.65 -10.44
N ILE A 8 -20.79 -38.85 -9.78
CA ILE A 8 -20.87 -37.38 -9.77
C ILE A 8 -20.90 -36.91 -11.22
N LYS A 9 -22.07 -36.43 -11.67
CA LYS A 9 -22.26 -35.88 -13.00
C LYS A 9 -21.26 -34.72 -13.17
N PRO A 10 -20.33 -34.76 -14.13
CA PRO A 10 -19.40 -33.66 -14.32
C PRO A 10 -20.19 -32.44 -14.76
N ASP A 11 -20.25 -31.42 -13.91
CA ASP A 11 -20.75 -30.11 -14.31
C ASP A 11 -19.81 -29.57 -15.39
N THR A 12 -20.25 -29.65 -16.63
CA THR A 12 -19.49 -29.23 -17.83
C THR A 12 -19.04 -27.77 -17.77
N LEU A 13 -19.68 -26.91 -16.97
CA LEU A 13 -19.24 -25.53 -16.73
C LEU A 13 -18.11 -25.44 -15.70
N THR A 14 -18.19 -26.19 -14.60
CA THR A 14 -17.16 -26.24 -13.55
C THR A 14 -15.88 -26.85 -14.10
N ASP A 15 -15.98 -27.91 -14.90
CA ASP A 15 -14.84 -28.60 -15.51
C ASP A 15 -14.16 -27.75 -16.60
N ARG A 16 -14.94 -26.95 -17.36
CA ARG A 16 -14.39 -25.97 -18.32
C ARG A 16 -13.74 -24.77 -17.64
N LEU A 17 -14.31 -24.29 -16.53
CA LEU A 17 -13.68 -23.25 -15.70
C LEU A 17 -12.39 -23.79 -15.08
N ASP A 18 -12.39 -25.01 -14.56
CA ASP A 18 -11.19 -25.63 -13.99
C ASP A 18 -10.10 -25.82 -15.03
N HIS A 19 -10.43 -26.28 -16.25
CA HIS A 19 -9.46 -26.40 -17.34
C HIS A 19 -8.91 -25.04 -17.80
N ALA A 20 -9.74 -23.98 -17.79
CA ALA A 20 -9.29 -22.62 -18.10
C ALA A 20 -8.37 -22.05 -17.00
N PHE A 21 -8.68 -22.29 -15.73
CA PHE A 21 -7.90 -21.80 -14.59
C PHE A 21 -6.63 -22.61 -14.30
N THR A 22 -6.57 -23.88 -14.71
CA THR A 22 -5.39 -24.74 -14.51
C THR A 22 -4.37 -24.68 -15.65
N HIS A 23 -4.74 -24.14 -16.82
CA HIS A 23 -3.79 -23.97 -17.91
C HIS A 23 -2.69 -22.96 -17.51
N PRO A 24 -1.39 -23.23 -17.75
CA PRO A 24 -0.28 -22.45 -17.20
C PRO A 24 -0.28 -20.97 -17.60
N VAL A 25 -0.77 -20.65 -18.79
CA VAL A 25 -0.86 -19.26 -19.29
C VAL A 25 -2.21 -18.61 -18.94
N LEU A 26 -3.33 -19.24 -19.33
CA LEU A 26 -4.69 -18.75 -19.04
C LEU A 26 -4.98 -18.66 -17.53
N GLY A 27 -4.50 -19.60 -16.73
CA GLY A 27 -4.59 -19.56 -15.27
C GLY A 27 -3.83 -18.39 -14.67
N LEU A 28 -2.63 -18.07 -15.17
CA LEU A 28 -1.86 -16.90 -14.74
C LEU A 28 -2.54 -15.59 -15.16
N VAL A 29 -3.07 -15.51 -16.39
CA VAL A 29 -3.79 -14.33 -16.89
C VAL A 29 -5.09 -14.10 -16.11
N ALA A 30 -5.88 -15.15 -15.90
CA ALA A 30 -7.07 -15.11 -15.06
C ALA A 30 -6.70 -14.71 -13.63
N PHE A 31 -5.61 -15.25 -13.11
CA PHE A 31 -5.07 -14.88 -11.81
C PHE A 31 -4.79 -13.38 -11.68
N VAL A 32 -4.00 -12.84 -12.60
CA VAL A 32 -3.68 -11.41 -12.63
C VAL A 32 -4.95 -10.58 -12.81
N GLY A 33 -5.89 -11.02 -13.65
CA GLY A 33 -7.16 -10.32 -13.86
C GLY A 33 -8.02 -10.25 -12.59
N VAL A 34 -8.23 -11.37 -11.91
CA VAL A 34 -9.00 -11.43 -10.65
C VAL A 34 -8.32 -10.62 -9.56
N MET A 35 -6.99 -10.71 -9.43
CA MET A 35 -6.26 -9.90 -8.45
C MET A 35 -6.29 -8.41 -8.77
N THR A 36 -6.19 -8.04 -10.04
CA THR A 36 -6.31 -6.63 -10.47
C THR A 36 -7.70 -6.10 -10.11
N GLY A 37 -8.76 -6.86 -10.39
CA GLY A 37 -10.13 -6.52 -10.00
C GLY A 37 -10.30 -6.40 -8.49
N LEU A 38 -9.75 -7.35 -7.73
CA LEU A 38 -9.72 -7.35 -6.27
C LEU A 38 -9.10 -6.05 -5.74
N PHE A 39 -7.86 -5.72 -6.14
CA PHE A 39 -7.17 -4.52 -5.68
C PHE A 39 -7.88 -3.24 -6.11
N TRP A 40 -8.40 -3.20 -7.33
CA TRP A 40 -9.19 -2.07 -7.81
C TRP A 40 -10.40 -1.80 -6.93
N VAL A 41 -11.18 -2.85 -6.62
CA VAL A 41 -12.36 -2.74 -5.76
C VAL A 41 -11.95 -2.31 -4.35
N ILE A 42 -10.88 -2.89 -3.80
CA ILE A 42 -10.40 -2.53 -2.45
C ILE A 42 -10.09 -1.03 -2.38
N PHE A 43 -9.22 -0.51 -3.25
CA PHE A 43 -8.82 0.90 -3.20
C PHE A 43 -9.99 1.86 -3.48
N LYS A 44 -10.82 1.53 -4.46
CA LYS A 44 -11.98 2.37 -4.83
C LYS A 44 -13.02 2.39 -3.71
N LEU A 45 -13.31 1.25 -3.10
CA LEU A 45 -14.33 1.14 -2.06
C LEU A 45 -13.84 1.71 -0.72
N ALA A 46 -12.57 1.51 -0.38
CA ALA A 46 -12.00 2.01 0.87
C ALA A 46 -11.72 3.52 0.87
N ALA A 47 -11.45 4.14 -0.29
CA ALA A 47 -11.24 5.58 -0.37
C ALA A 47 -12.40 6.38 0.24
N TYR A 48 -13.64 5.94 0.04
CA TYR A 48 -14.82 6.63 0.56
C TYR A 48 -14.89 6.71 2.10
N PRO A 49 -14.84 5.59 2.85
CA PRO A 49 -14.79 5.65 4.31
C PRO A 49 -13.48 6.26 4.85
N MET A 50 -12.36 6.16 4.11
CA MET A 50 -11.12 6.83 4.47
C MET A 50 -11.28 8.36 4.48
N ASP A 51 -11.87 8.92 3.42
CA ASP A 51 -12.11 10.37 3.31
C ASP A 51 -13.08 10.87 4.40
N TRP A 52 -14.04 10.04 4.82
CA TRP A 52 -14.95 10.37 5.91
C TRP A 52 -14.24 10.45 7.25
N ILE A 53 -13.40 9.46 7.55
CA ILE A 53 -12.59 9.43 8.77
C ILE A 53 -11.64 10.64 8.77
N ASP A 54 -10.97 10.91 7.66
CA ASP A 54 -10.07 12.06 7.54
C ASP A 54 -10.77 13.39 7.85
N ARG A 55 -11.98 13.60 7.31
CA ARG A 55 -12.79 14.79 7.61
C ARG A 55 -13.22 14.87 9.06
N ILE A 56 -13.65 13.76 9.66
CA ILE A 56 -14.09 13.72 11.06
C ILE A 56 -12.93 14.07 12.00
N PHE A 57 -11.76 13.46 11.79
CA PHE A 57 -10.57 13.74 12.59
C PHE A 57 -9.99 15.12 12.31
N GLY A 58 -10.07 15.62 11.07
CA GLY A 58 -9.71 16.99 10.73
C GLY A 58 -10.59 18.03 11.42
N LEU A 59 -11.91 17.82 11.45
CA LEU A 59 -12.85 18.66 12.21
C LEU A 59 -12.55 18.61 13.70
N LEU A 60 -12.32 17.41 14.24
CA LEU A 60 -11.99 17.21 15.65
C LEU A 60 -10.69 17.94 16.03
N GLY A 61 -9.65 17.85 15.20
CA GLY A 61 -8.40 18.58 15.38
C GLY A 61 -8.60 20.10 15.36
N SER A 62 -9.40 20.62 14.43
CA SER A 62 -9.69 22.06 14.35
C SER A 62 -10.51 22.58 15.54
N LEU A 63 -11.46 21.79 16.04
CA LEU A 63 -12.27 22.11 17.22
C LEU A 63 -11.42 22.12 18.48
N LEU A 64 -10.56 21.11 18.67
CA LEU A 64 -9.64 21.08 19.81
C LEU A 64 -8.66 22.24 19.77
N GLY A 65 -8.16 22.61 18.59
CA GLY A 65 -7.28 23.77 18.43
C GLY A 65 -7.94 25.11 18.68
N ALA A 66 -9.27 25.22 18.54
CA ALA A 66 -10.02 26.42 18.87
C ALA A 66 -10.33 26.55 20.38
N VAL A 67 -10.40 25.42 21.10
CA VAL A 67 -10.78 25.38 22.52
C VAL A 67 -9.57 25.40 23.45
N LEU A 68 -8.44 24.79 23.04
CA LEU A 68 -7.24 24.74 23.87
C LEU A 68 -6.31 25.93 23.62
N PRO A 69 -5.78 26.58 24.67
CA PRO A 69 -4.74 27.59 24.52
C PRO A 69 -3.45 26.98 23.97
N ALA A 70 -2.69 27.76 23.21
CA ALA A 70 -1.41 27.34 22.63
C ALA A 70 -0.44 26.89 23.74
N GLY A 71 0.10 25.68 23.61
CA GLY A 71 1.06 25.13 24.55
C GLY A 71 1.43 23.67 24.25
N PRO A 72 2.39 23.08 24.98
CA PRO A 72 2.86 21.72 24.72
C PRO A 72 1.77 20.64 24.83
N VAL A 73 0.76 20.89 25.68
CA VAL A 73 -0.39 19.99 25.87
C VAL A 73 -1.35 20.04 24.67
N HIS A 74 -1.52 21.23 24.07
CA HIS A 74 -2.28 21.38 22.83
C HIS A 74 -1.61 20.59 21.70
N ASP A 75 -0.31 20.78 21.51
CA ASP A 75 0.43 20.11 20.43
C ASP A 75 0.45 18.59 20.64
N LEU A 76 0.62 18.11 21.88
CA LEU A 76 0.54 16.67 22.16
C LEU A 76 -0.84 16.10 21.81
N LEU A 77 -1.92 16.80 22.17
CA LEU A 77 -3.27 16.30 21.95
C LEU A 77 -3.67 16.37 20.47
N VAL A 78 -3.40 17.48 19.79
CA VAL A 78 -3.81 17.71 18.40
C VAL A 78 -2.86 17.01 17.41
N GLU A 79 -1.56 17.30 17.49
CA GLU A 79 -0.55 16.76 16.55
C GLU A 79 -0.06 15.36 16.95
N GLY A 80 -0.02 15.05 18.25
CA GLY A 80 0.42 13.73 18.73
C GLY A 80 -0.71 12.69 18.69
N VAL A 81 -1.75 12.91 19.50
CA VAL A 81 -2.79 11.91 19.76
C VAL A 81 -3.85 11.91 18.68
N VAL A 82 -4.48 13.05 18.37
CA VAL A 82 -5.58 13.11 17.39
C VAL A 82 -5.08 12.75 16.00
N ALA A 83 -3.96 13.31 15.54
CA ALA A 83 -3.37 12.92 14.26
C ALA A 83 -2.87 11.47 14.27
N GLY A 84 -2.27 11.00 15.37
CA GLY A 84 -1.83 9.61 15.51
C GLY A 84 -2.98 8.59 15.44
N VAL A 85 -4.07 8.83 16.18
CA VAL A 85 -5.27 8.00 16.14
C VAL A 85 -5.97 8.12 14.79
N GLY A 86 -6.12 9.33 14.24
CA GLY A 86 -6.72 9.55 12.92
C GLY A 86 -5.99 8.78 11.82
N SER A 87 -4.65 8.85 11.80
CA SER A 87 -3.82 8.10 10.86
C SER A 87 -3.88 6.59 11.06
N THR A 88 -4.19 6.09 12.25
CA THR A 88 -4.38 4.66 12.50
C THR A 88 -5.75 4.20 12.01
N VAL A 89 -6.79 4.96 12.38
CA VAL A 89 -8.20 4.62 12.08
C VAL A 89 -8.48 4.74 10.59
N ILE A 90 -7.80 5.64 9.87
CA ILE A 90 -7.96 5.77 8.41
C ILE A 90 -7.56 4.48 7.67
N PHE A 91 -6.65 3.64 8.19
CA PHE A 91 -6.30 2.38 7.53
C PHE A 91 -7.31 1.26 7.79
N LEU A 92 -8.20 1.41 8.77
CA LEU A 92 -9.13 0.36 9.16
C LEU A 92 -10.10 -0.05 8.04
N PRO A 93 -10.76 0.87 7.30
CA PRO A 93 -11.68 0.49 6.23
C PRO A 93 -11.00 -0.31 5.12
N GLN A 94 -9.79 0.10 4.72
CA GLN A 94 -8.97 -0.60 3.72
C GLN A 94 -8.71 -2.06 4.14
N ILE A 95 -8.38 -2.28 5.42
CA ILE A 95 -8.11 -3.63 5.96
C ILE A 95 -9.40 -4.46 6.01
N CYS A 96 -10.51 -3.89 6.48
CA CYS A 96 -11.79 -4.60 6.54
C CYS A 96 -12.25 -5.04 5.14
N VAL A 97 -12.17 -4.15 4.14
CA VAL A 97 -12.54 -4.47 2.75
C VAL A 97 -11.60 -5.53 2.18
N LEU A 98 -10.29 -5.41 2.40
CA LEU A 98 -9.31 -6.42 1.99
C LEU A 98 -9.67 -7.82 2.52
N PHE A 99 -9.90 -7.94 3.83
CA PHE A 99 -10.23 -9.22 4.45
C PHE A 99 -11.60 -9.76 4.04
N PHE A 100 -12.57 -8.88 3.85
CA PHE A 100 -13.88 -9.25 3.32
C PHE A 100 -13.74 -9.92 1.96
N LEU A 101 -13.03 -9.29 1.01
CA LEU A 101 -12.88 -9.85 -0.33
C LEU A 101 -11.99 -11.10 -0.34
N ILE A 102 -10.90 -11.14 0.45
CA ILE A 102 -10.06 -12.33 0.58
C ILE A 102 -10.88 -13.50 1.13
N SER A 103 -11.72 -13.28 2.14
CA SER A 103 -12.58 -14.33 2.70
C SER A 103 -13.57 -14.88 1.67
N ILE A 104 -14.09 -14.04 0.77
CA ILE A 104 -14.95 -14.49 -0.33
C ILE A 104 -14.16 -15.34 -1.35
N LEU A 105 -12.94 -14.92 -1.68
CA LEU A 105 -12.02 -15.67 -2.55
C LEU A 105 -11.57 -17.01 -1.93
N GLU A 106 -11.48 -17.06 -0.60
CA GLU A 106 -11.17 -18.27 0.16
C GLU A 106 -12.37 -19.22 0.17
N ASP A 107 -13.57 -18.74 0.49
CA ASP A 107 -14.80 -19.53 0.55
C ASP A 107 -15.18 -20.14 -0.82
N THR A 108 -14.89 -19.44 -1.92
CA THR A 108 -15.09 -19.94 -3.29
C THR A 108 -14.08 -21.00 -3.73
N GLY A 109 -13.02 -21.24 -2.94
CA GLY A 109 -11.95 -22.17 -3.30
C GLY A 109 -11.01 -21.65 -4.39
N TYR A 110 -11.16 -20.40 -4.83
CA TYR A 110 -10.31 -19.79 -5.86
C TYR A 110 -8.86 -19.68 -5.39
N LEU A 111 -8.63 -19.34 -4.12
CA LEU A 111 -7.27 -19.24 -3.55
C LEU A 111 -6.51 -20.58 -3.60
N ALA A 112 -7.21 -21.71 -3.46
CA ALA A 112 -6.63 -23.04 -3.57
C ALA A 112 -6.09 -23.31 -4.99
N ARG A 113 -6.86 -22.91 -6.01
CA ARG A 113 -6.47 -23.03 -7.44
C ARG A 113 -5.34 -22.06 -7.78
N ALA A 114 -5.42 -20.82 -7.30
CA ALA A 114 -4.37 -19.82 -7.44
C ALA A 114 -3.04 -20.29 -6.83
N ALA A 115 -3.08 -20.89 -5.64
CA ALA A 115 -1.90 -21.47 -4.99
C ALA A 115 -1.24 -22.56 -5.84
N PHE A 116 -2.04 -23.40 -6.53
CA PHE A 116 -1.52 -24.43 -7.44
C PHE A 116 -0.81 -23.83 -8.65
N VAL A 117 -1.38 -22.80 -9.28
CA VAL A 117 -0.74 -22.09 -10.41
C VAL A 117 0.57 -21.41 -9.95
N MET A 118 0.58 -20.83 -8.75
CA MET A 118 1.71 -20.10 -8.19
C MET A 118 2.81 -21.00 -7.64
N ASP A 119 2.51 -22.27 -7.35
CA ASP A 119 3.48 -23.25 -6.87
C ASP A 119 4.65 -23.40 -7.86
N LYS A 120 4.38 -23.40 -9.17
CA LYS A 120 5.43 -23.47 -10.20
C LYS A 120 6.38 -22.27 -10.16
N LEU A 121 5.88 -21.08 -9.82
CA LEU A 121 6.67 -19.85 -9.74
C LEU A 121 7.48 -19.78 -8.43
N LEU A 122 6.95 -20.35 -7.34
CA LEU A 122 7.55 -20.29 -5.99
C LEU A 122 8.56 -21.42 -5.71
N ARG A 123 8.41 -22.58 -6.37
CA ARG A 123 9.35 -23.71 -6.28
C ARG A 123 10.84 -23.37 -6.42
N PRO A 124 11.30 -22.56 -7.41
CA PRO A 124 12.72 -22.22 -7.54
C PRO A 124 13.27 -21.43 -6.34
N PHE A 125 12.40 -20.72 -5.61
CA PHE A 125 12.75 -19.99 -4.39
C PHE A 125 12.68 -20.87 -3.13
N GLY A 126 12.36 -22.16 -3.27
CA GLY A 126 12.28 -23.11 -2.17
C GLY A 126 11.02 -22.97 -1.32
N LEU A 127 9.95 -22.42 -1.90
CA LEU A 127 8.65 -22.19 -1.25
C LEU A 127 7.55 -23.05 -1.89
N THR A 128 6.49 -23.30 -1.14
CA THR A 128 5.26 -23.98 -1.60
C THR A 128 4.17 -22.99 -2.00
N GLY A 129 3.26 -23.42 -2.87
CA GLY A 129 2.07 -22.67 -3.27
C GLY A 129 1.22 -22.14 -2.11
N HIS A 130 1.21 -22.81 -0.95
CA HIS A 130 0.55 -22.29 0.26
C HIS A 130 1.10 -20.93 0.76
N SER A 131 2.35 -20.62 0.45
CA SER A 131 2.99 -19.34 0.80
C SER A 131 2.49 -18.18 -0.06
N PHE A 132 1.79 -18.48 -1.16
CA PHE A 132 1.25 -17.48 -2.06
C PHE A 132 0.20 -16.58 -1.41
N VAL A 133 -0.74 -17.18 -0.67
CA VAL A 133 -1.83 -16.43 -0.01
C VAL A 133 -1.28 -15.40 1.00
N PRO A 134 -0.30 -15.77 1.87
CA PRO A 134 0.41 -14.79 2.68
C PRO A 134 1.14 -13.70 1.90
N PHE A 135 1.85 -14.02 0.82
CA PHE A 135 2.55 -13.01 0.02
C PHE A 135 1.62 -12.00 -0.62
N LEU A 136 0.52 -12.48 -1.21
CA LEU A 136 -0.51 -11.64 -1.80
C LEU A 136 -1.12 -10.71 -0.75
N SER A 137 -1.44 -11.25 0.43
CA SER A 137 -1.96 -10.47 1.56
C SER A 137 -0.93 -9.45 2.08
N SER A 138 0.35 -9.84 2.18
CA SER A 138 1.46 -8.95 2.57
C SER A 138 1.67 -7.80 1.60
N HIS A 139 1.43 -8.04 0.30
CA HIS A 139 1.50 -7.01 -0.73
C HIS A 139 0.41 -5.94 -0.55
N ALA A 140 -0.79 -6.34 -0.14
CA ALA A 140 -1.83 -5.40 0.26
C ALA A 140 -1.47 -4.69 1.57
N CYS A 141 -1.18 -5.48 2.61
CA CYS A 141 -0.81 -5.05 3.94
C CYS A 141 0.07 -6.11 4.64
N ALA A 142 1.27 -5.70 5.09
CA ALA A 142 2.27 -6.63 5.66
C ALA A 142 1.78 -7.34 6.93
N LEU A 143 1.09 -6.63 7.83
CA LEU A 143 0.62 -7.14 9.12
C LEU A 143 -0.30 -8.38 8.98
N PRO A 144 -1.44 -8.30 8.27
CA PRO A 144 -2.32 -9.44 8.09
C PRO A 144 -1.69 -10.56 7.28
N GLY A 145 -0.85 -10.23 6.30
CA GLY A 145 -0.10 -11.22 5.52
C GLY A 145 0.80 -12.08 6.41
N ILE A 146 1.54 -11.47 7.33
CA ILE A 146 2.39 -12.19 8.30
C ILE A 146 1.55 -13.10 9.21
N ILE A 147 0.40 -12.63 9.71
CA ILE A 147 -0.48 -13.43 10.57
C ILE A 147 -1.09 -14.61 9.79
N SER A 148 -1.39 -14.41 8.50
CA SER A 148 -1.95 -15.45 7.62
C SER A 148 -0.95 -16.56 7.28
N ALA A 149 0.36 -16.32 7.44
CA ALA A 149 1.40 -17.32 7.22
C ALA A 149 1.24 -18.57 8.11
N ARG A 150 0.43 -18.51 9.17
CA ARG A 150 0.04 -19.69 9.97
C ARG A 150 -0.65 -20.80 9.16
N ALA A 151 -1.27 -20.44 8.04
CA ALA A 151 -1.91 -21.40 7.12
C ALA A 151 -0.89 -22.27 6.36
N VAL A 152 0.40 -21.88 6.35
CA VAL A 152 1.46 -22.69 5.75
C VAL A 152 1.80 -23.86 6.70
N PRO A 153 1.60 -25.11 6.28
CA PRO A 153 1.74 -26.29 7.15
C PRO A 153 3.20 -26.57 7.50
N ASP A 154 4.12 -26.37 6.56
CA ASP A 154 5.55 -26.57 6.80
C ASP A 154 6.14 -25.39 7.58
N ARG A 155 6.80 -25.69 8.70
CA ARG A 155 7.37 -24.67 9.58
C ARG A 155 8.47 -23.86 8.90
N ARG A 156 9.25 -24.48 8.00
CA ARG A 156 10.39 -23.84 7.34
C ARG A 156 9.90 -22.90 6.24
N ASP A 157 8.92 -23.34 5.45
CA ASP A 157 8.27 -22.49 4.45
C ASP A 157 7.54 -21.31 5.12
N ARG A 158 6.87 -21.56 6.24
CA ARG A 158 6.21 -20.53 7.05
C ARG A 158 7.19 -19.46 7.54
N LEU A 159 8.33 -19.85 8.11
CA LEU A 159 9.34 -18.91 8.60
C LEU A 159 10.00 -18.14 7.45
N ALA A 160 10.30 -18.79 6.33
CA ALA A 160 10.83 -18.12 5.14
C ALA A 160 9.84 -17.07 4.60
N THR A 161 8.54 -17.39 4.60
CA THR A 161 7.47 -16.47 4.19
C THR A 161 7.34 -15.28 5.15
N ILE A 162 7.38 -15.51 6.47
CA ILE A 162 7.34 -14.43 7.47
C ILE A 162 8.55 -13.51 7.35
N LEU A 163 9.75 -14.07 7.12
CA LEU A 163 10.98 -13.29 7.00
C LEU A 163 11.04 -12.45 5.71
N SER A 164 10.42 -12.94 4.63
CA SER A 164 10.40 -12.26 3.33
C SER A 164 9.22 -11.30 3.15
N ALA A 165 8.13 -11.48 3.90
CA ALA A 165 6.95 -10.62 3.86
C ALA A 165 7.24 -9.11 4.00
N PRO A 166 8.17 -8.64 4.86
CA PRO A 166 8.51 -7.22 4.96
C PRO A 166 9.16 -6.64 3.71
N PHE A 167 9.78 -7.45 2.84
CA PHE A 167 10.37 -6.93 1.60
C PHE A 167 9.31 -6.64 0.53
N MET A 168 8.11 -7.23 0.65
CA MET A 168 6.99 -6.92 -0.23
C MET A 168 6.53 -5.48 -0.02
N SER A 169 6.40 -4.73 -1.11
CA SER A 169 5.97 -3.34 -1.09
C SER A 169 4.48 -3.23 -0.78
N CYS A 170 4.14 -2.85 0.45
CA CYS A 170 2.76 -2.58 0.84
C CYS A 170 2.31 -1.18 0.42
N THR A 171 0.99 -0.95 0.40
CA THR A 171 0.36 0.34 0.06
C THR A 171 0.99 1.53 0.80
N ALA A 172 1.38 1.34 2.07
CA ALA A 172 2.00 2.39 2.89
C ALA A 172 3.38 2.87 2.39
N ARG A 173 4.06 2.11 1.52
CA ARG A 173 5.35 2.51 0.92
C ARG A 173 5.20 3.35 -0.34
N ILE A 174 4.03 3.31 -0.99
CA ILE A 174 3.78 4.06 -2.22
C ILE A 174 4.01 5.56 -2.02
N PRO A 175 3.52 6.22 -0.94
CA PRO A 175 3.79 7.64 -0.71
C PRO A 175 5.29 7.96 -0.57
N VAL A 176 6.05 7.07 0.08
CA VAL A 176 7.50 7.24 0.24
C VAL A 176 8.22 7.13 -1.11
N TYR A 177 7.85 6.17 -1.95
CA TYR A 177 8.41 6.03 -3.29
C TYR A 177 8.06 7.23 -4.17
N VAL A 178 6.83 7.72 -4.10
CA VAL A 178 6.42 8.93 -4.83
C VAL A 178 7.22 10.15 -4.36
N LEU A 179 7.35 10.35 -3.05
CA LEU A 179 8.12 11.45 -2.49
C LEU A 179 9.59 11.42 -2.95
N LEU A 180 10.25 10.27 -2.83
CA LEU A 180 11.66 10.12 -3.21
C LEU A 180 11.88 10.28 -4.72
N THR A 181 10.97 9.76 -5.55
CA THR A 181 11.10 9.86 -7.02
C THR A 181 10.87 11.28 -7.51
N VAL A 182 9.90 12.00 -6.94
CA VAL A 182 9.65 13.43 -7.23
C VAL A 182 10.85 14.28 -6.82
N LEU A 183 11.43 14.01 -5.65
CA LEU A 183 12.59 14.74 -5.14
C LEU A 183 13.87 14.50 -5.97
N LEU A 184 14.11 13.24 -6.38
CA LEU A 184 15.35 12.88 -7.08
C LEU A 184 15.34 13.28 -8.57
N PHE A 185 14.17 13.27 -9.22
CA PHE A 185 14.01 13.58 -10.64
C PHE A 185 13.01 14.72 -10.89
N PRO A 186 13.32 15.96 -10.46
CA PRO A 186 12.41 17.09 -10.66
C PRO A 186 12.18 17.36 -12.16
N GLY A 187 10.92 17.51 -12.56
CA GLY A 187 10.53 17.88 -13.94
C GLY A 187 10.72 16.79 -15.01
N ARG A 188 11.06 15.55 -14.65
CA ARG A 188 11.27 14.43 -15.61
C ARG A 188 10.32 13.26 -15.33
N PRO A 189 9.04 13.31 -15.76
CA PRO A 189 8.03 12.31 -15.41
C PRO A 189 8.38 10.90 -15.89
N ALA A 190 9.07 10.76 -17.03
CA ALA A 190 9.52 9.46 -17.53
C ALA A 190 10.53 8.78 -16.59
N MET A 191 11.49 9.54 -16.05
CA MET A 191 12.47 9.01 -15.08
C MET A 191 11.81 8.68 -13.74
N GLN A 192 10.86 9.51 -13.29
CA GLN A 192 10.08 9.24 -12.08
C GLN A 192 9.30 7.93 -12.19
N ALA A 193 8.63 7.70 -13.33
CA ALA A 193 7.88 6.46 -13.57
C ALA A 193 8.81 5.24 -13.57
N VAL A 194 9.94 5.30 -14.27
CA VAL A 194 10.93 4.20 -14.29
C VAL A 194 11.49 3.93 -12.90
N ALA A 195 11.83 4.97 -12.14
CA ALA A 195 12.33 4.82 -10.78
C ALA A 195 11.28 4.21 -9.85
N PHE A 196 10.02 4.66 -9.93
CA PHE A 196 8.91 4.10 -9.16
C PHE A 196 8.69 2.62 -9.47
N THR A 197 8.58 2.27 -10.76
CA THR A 197 8.44 0.88 -11.20
C THR A 197 9.66 0.04 -10.78
N GLY A 198 10.86 0.60 -10.87
CA GLY A 198 12.10 -0.03 -10.42
C GLY A 198 12.09 -0.36 -8.94
N CYS A 199 11.74 0.61 -8.06
CA CYS A 199 11.61 0.38 -6.63
C CYS A 199 10.59 -0.71 -6.29
N TYR A 200 9.46 -0.72 -6.99
CA TYR A 200 8.40 -1.69 -6.76
C TYR A 200 8.79 -3.11 -7.19
N VAL A 201 9.36 -3.27 -8.39
CA VAL A 201 9.88 -4.56 -8.88
C VAL A 201 11.03 -5.05 -8.01
N LEU A 202 11.93 -4.16 -7.59
CA LEU A 202 13.04 -4.48 -6.72
C LEU A 202 12.57 -5.00 -5.36
N GLY A 203 11.49 -4.46 -4.79
CA GLY A 203 10.89 -4.98 -3.55
C GLY A 203 10.40 -6.43 -3.69
N VAL A 204 9.69 -6.73 -4.77
CA VAL A 204 9.21 -8.10 -5.06
C VAL A 204 10.38 -9.07 -5.24
N VAL A 205 11.37 -8.68 -6.06
CA VAL A 205 12.57 -9.49 -6.31
C VAL A 205 13.38 -9.69 -5.03
N ALA A 206 13.58 -8.64 -4.23
CA ALA A 206 14.30 -8.70 -2.96
C ALA A 206 13.59 -9.64 -1.98
N GLY A 207 12.25 -9.64 -1.92
CA GLY A 207 11.50 -10.57 -1.08
C GLY A 207 11.66 -12.03 -1.50
N LEU A 208 11.59 -12.32 -2.80
CA LEU A 208 11.80 -13.66 -3.33
C LEU A 208 13.25 -14.15 -3.14
N ILE A 209 14.23 -13.28 -3.37
CA ILE A 209 15.64 -13.58 -3.10
C ILE A 209 15.86 -13.80 -1.60
N SER A 210 15.29 -12.96 -0.74
CA SER A 210 15.39 -13.12 0.72
C SER A 210 14.81 -14.47 1.16
N ALA A 211 13.69 -14.90 0.59
CA ALA A 211 13.15 -16.23 0.87
C ALA A 211 14.09 -17.35 0.40
N MET A 212 14.65 -17.23 -0.82
CA MET A 212 15.62 -18.19 -1.35
C MET A 212 16.88 -18.29 -0.49
N VAL A 213 17.44 -17.15 -0.08
CA VAL A 213 18.60 -17.08 0.80
C VAL A 213 18.27 -17.74 2.13
N ALA A 214 17.15 -17.37 2.77
CA ALA A 214 16.71 -17.96 4.03
C ALA A 214 16.53 -19.49 3.93
N ARG A 215 16.01 -19.99 2.80
CA ARG A 215 15.83 -21.42 2.52
C ARG A 215 17.13 -22.16 2.28
N ARG A 216 18.14 -21.50 1.70
CA ARG A 216 19.46 -22.11 1.44
C ARG A 216 20.40 -22.06 2.63
N THR A 217 20.30 -21.04 3.50
CA THR A 217 21.24 -20.82 4.60
C THR A 217 20.65 -21.19 5.96
N ILE A 218 19.56 -20.52 6.38
CA ILE A 218 19.04 -20.58 7.75
C ILE A 218 18.10 -21.78 7.95
N LEU A 219 17.33 -22.17 6.92
CA LEU A 219 16.29 -23.20 7.02
C LEU A 219 16.47 -24.33 5.97
N PRO A 220 17.59 -25.07 5.98
CA PRO A 220 17.86 -26.10 4.98
C PRO A 220 16.84 -27.25 5.03
N GLY A 221 16.31 -27.64 3.87
CA GLY A 221 15.55 -28.87 3.65
C GLY A 221 14.52 -28.79 2.52
N LYS A 222 13.95 -29.94 2.15
CA LYS A 222 12.97 -30.03 1.05
C LYS A 222 11.61 -29.56 1.54
N SER A 223 10.97 -28.66 0.79
CA SER A 223 9.55 -28.35 1.00
C SER A 223 8.71 -29.59 0.75
N ARG A 224 7.67 -29.80 1.55
CA ARG A 224 6.70 -30.87 1.31
C ARG A 224 5.97 -30.61 -0.02
N PRO A 225 5.81 -31.61 -0.90
CA PRO A 225 4.99 -31.45 -2.09
C PRO A 225 3.56 -31.09 -1.69
N MET A 226 2.96 -30.14 -2.40
CA MET A 226 1.57 -29.75 -2.19
C MET A 226 0.67 -30.88 -2.68
N VAL A 227 0.24 -31.75 -1.77
CA VAL A 227 -0.85 -32.71 -2.01
C VAL A 227 -2.13 -31.98 -1.61
N LEU A 228 -2.71 -31.25 -2.56
CA LEU A 228 -3.95 -30.51 -2.33
C LEU A 228 -5.09 -31.31 -2.95
N GLU A 229 -5.92 -31.93 -2.11
CA GLU A 229 -7.27 -32.34 -2.55
C GLU A 229 -8.02 -31.07 -2.91
N LEU A 230 -8.33 -30.89 -4.20
CA LEU A 230 -8.93 -29.66 -4.69
C LEU A 230 -10.31 -29.49 -4.02
N PRO A 231 -10.54 -28.44 -3.21
CA PRO A 231 -11.83 -28.27 -2.55
C PRO A 231 -12.92 -28.00 -3.57
N ALA A 232 -14.10 -28.62 -3.40
CA ALA A 232 -15.27 -28.35 -4.22
C ALA A 232 -15.70 -26.89 -4.10
N TYR A 233 -16.19 -26.32 -5.21
CA TYR A 233 -16.67 -24.94 -5.26
C TYR A 233 -17.84 -24.75 -4.27
N ARG A 234 -17.72 -23.81 -3.34
CA ARG A 234 -18.82 -23.44 -2.42
C ARG A 234 -19.29 -22.02 -2.70
N MET A 235 -20.59 -21.81 -2.49
CA MET A 235 -21.17 -20.47 -2.50
C MET A 235 -20.59 -19.64 -1.35
N PRO A 236 -20.10 -18.41 -1.59
CA PRO A 236 -19.48 -17.59 -0.57
C PRO A 236 -20.51 -17.11 0.47
N SER A 237 -20.17 -17.20 1.75
CA SER A 237 -21.01 -16.65 2.81
C SER A 237 -20.60 -15.21 3.10
N VAL A 238 -21.41 -14.26 2.63
CA VAL A 238 -21.21 -12.82 2.88
C VAL A 238 -21.15 -12.52 4.39
N VAL A 239 -21.93 -13.27 5.17
CA VAL A 239 -21.99 -13.15 6.63
C VAL A 239 -20.67 -13.59 7.28
N ASN A 240 -20.08 -14.68 6.81
CA ASN A 240 -18.78 -15.16 7.28
C ASN A 240 -17.66 -14.16 6.91
N ALA A 241 -17.69 -13.65 5.69
CA ALA A 241 -16.74 -12.65 5.23
C ALA A 241 -16.83 -11.35 6.06
N ALA A 242 -18.04 -10.90 6.40
CA ALA A 242 -18.25 -9.71 7.23
C ALA A 242 -17.77 -9.91 8.68
N MET A 243 -18.06 -11.05 9.29
CA MET A 243 -17.54 -11.39 10.62
C MET A 243 -16.01 -11.47 10.64
N THR A 244 -15.42 -12.11 9.63
CA THR A 244 -13.95 -12.19 9.48
C THR A 244 -13.35 -10.79 9.33
N ALA A 245 -13.93 -9.93 8.49
CA ALA A 245 -13.47 -8.56 8.35
C ALA A 245 -13.54 -7.77 9.67
N TRP A 246 -14.61 -7.95 10.44
CA TRP A 246 -14.80 -7.32 11.74
C TRP A 246 -13.75 -7.78 12.76
N ASP A 247 -13.58 -9.08 12.94
CA ASP A 247 -12.62 -9.65 13.89
C ASP A 247 -11.18 -9.20 13.59
N ARG A 248 -10.83 -9.16 12.29
CA ARG A 248 -9.52 -8.71 11.84
C ARG A 248 -9.35 -7.21 12.02
N GLY A 249 -10.38 -6.42 11.77
CA GLY A 249 -10.40 -4.97 12.03
C GLY A 249 -10.18 -4.64 13.50
N VAL A 250 -10.90 -5.32 14.41
CA VAL A 250 -10.74 -5.14 15.86
C VAL A 250 -9.34 -5.58 16.32
N MET A 251 -8.84 -6.69 15.79
CA MET A 251 -7.48 -7.16 16.10
C MET A 251 -6.41 -6.16 15.66
N PHE A 252 -6.57 -5.54 14.48
CA PHE A 252 -5.69 -4.48 13.99
C PHE A 252 -5.71 -3.28 14.94
N LEU A 253 -6.89 -2.79 15.33
CA LEU A 253 -6.99 -1.62 16.19
C LEU A 253 -6.36 -1.86 17.58
N LYS A 254 -6.55 -3.05 18.16
CA LYS A 254 -5.98 -3.39 19.47
C LYS A 254 -4.46 -3.60 19.45
N LYS A 255 -3.93 -4.28 18.43
CA LYS A 255 -2.51 -4.65 18.38
C LYS A 255 -1.64 -3.66 17.62
N ALA A 256 -2.04 -3.31 16.41
CA ALA A 256 -1.27 -2.37 15.59
C ALA A 256 -1.53 -0.92 16.01
N GLY A 257 -2.79 -0.59 16.35
CA GLY A 257 -3.14 0.78 16.74
C GLY A 257 -2.45 1.27 18.01
N THR A 258 -2.29 0.40 19.01
CA THR A 258 -1.54 0.74 20.24
C THR A 258 -0.06 0.97 19.96
N ALA A 259 0.56 0.15 19.12
CA ALA A 259 1.96 0.33 18.72
C ALA A 259 2.19 1.58 17.87
N ILE A 260 1.30 1.86 16.90
CA ILE A 260 1.38 3.05 16.05
C ILE A 260 1.21 4.31 16.89
N LEU A 261 0.21 4.35 17.78
CA LEU A 261 -0.01 5.49 18.68
C LEU A 261 1.21 5.75 19.57
N ALA A 262 1.80 4.70 20.15
CA ALA A 262 3.00 4.83 20.96
C ALA A 262 4.17 5.44 20.16
N ILE A 263 4.38 4.98 18.92
CA ILE A 263 5.41 5.54 18.04
C ILE A 263 5.09 6.99 17.65
N CYS A 264 3.83 7.32 17.36
CA CYS A 264 3.42 8.70 17.05
C CYS A 264 3.69 9.64 18.23
N ILE A 265 3.41 9.22 19.47
CA ILE A 265 3.71 10.02 20.67
C ILE A 265 5.22 10.21 20.83
N VAL A 266 6.01 9.15 20.62
CA VAL A 266 7.48 9.24 20.69
C VAL A 266 8.04 10.12 19.59
N LEU A 267 7.53 10.02 18.36
CA LEU A 267 7.94 10.85 17.23
C LEU A 267 7.54 12.31 17.44
N TRP A 268 6.35 12.58 17.96
CA TRP A 268 5.95 13.92 18.38
C TRP A 268 6.93 14.46 19.42
N TRP A 269 7.26 13.67 20.44
CA TRP A 269 8.19 14.10 21.49
C TRP A 269 9.59 14.40 20.94
N LEU A 270 10.13 13.53 20.08
CA LEU A 270 11.40 13.72 19.37
C LEU A 270 11.38 14.90 18.38
N SER A 271 10.22 15.23 17.81
CA SER A 271 10.08 16.38 16.92
C SER A 271 9.90 17.69 17.70
N ALA A 272 9.31 17.64 18.89
CA ALA A 272 9.09 18.79 19.76
C ALA A 272 10.35 19.15 20.59
N TYR A 273 11.21 18.17 20.87
CA TYR A 273 12.43 18.34 21.67
C TYR A 273 13.64 17.75 20.93
N PRO A 274 14.74 18.50 20.74
CA PRO A 274 15.14 19.73 21.45
C PRO A 274 14.66 21.02 20.78
N HIS A 275 14.37 22.05 21.59
CA HIS A 275 14.16 23.43 21.13
C HIS A 275 15.49 24.06 20.65
N SER A 276 16.11 23.50 19.61
CA SER A 276 17.17 24.22 18.91
C SER A 276 16.49 25.26 18.01
N PRO A 277 16.86 26.56 18.07
CA PRO A 277 16.36 27.52 17.10
C PRO A 277 16.65 26.98 15.69
N PRO A 278 15.65 26.96 14.79
CA PRO A 278 15.85 26.42 13.45
C PRO A 278 17.03 27.16 12.79
N PRO A 279 17.98 26.45 12.17
CA PRO A 279 19.01 27.08 11.34
C PRO A 279 18.34 28.04 10.35
N GLN A 280 18.92 29.22 10.09
CA GLN A 280 18.28 30.21 9.20
C GLN A 280 17.91 29.61 7.84
N GLU A 281 18.71 28.67 7.33
CA GLU A 281 18.42 27.92 6.09
C GLU A 281 17.08 27.16 6.13
N ALA A 282 16.69 26.60 7.28
CA ALA A 282 15.42 25.89 7.43
C ALA A 282 14.22 26.86 7.50
N VAL A 283 14.43 28.06 8.03
CA VAL A 283 13.42 29.13 8.04
C VAL A 283 13.21 29.64 6.61
N ASP A 284 14.30 29.84 5.87
CA ASP A 284 14.26 30.24 4.46
C ASP A 284 13.61 29.17 3.58
N MET A 285 13.93 27.89 3.80
CA MET A 285 13.28 26.77 3.09
C MET A 285 11.78 26.67 3.41
N ARG A 286 11.36 26.89 4.66
CA ARG A 286 9.93 26.91 5.03
C ARG A 286 9.20 28.10 4.42
N ALA A 287 9.84 29.27 4.38
CA ALA A 287 9.30 30.46 3.71
C ALA A 287 9.17 30.25 2.19
N GLN A 288 10.16 29.62 1.56
CA GLN A 288 10.11 29.23 0.15
C GLN A 288 9.01 28.20 -0.12
N ALA A 289 8.88 27.17 0.71
CA ALA A 289 7.81 26.17 0.57
C ALA A 289 6.41 26.78 0.74
N ALA A 290 6.23 27.69 1.72
CA ALA A 290 4.99 28.42 1.90
C ALA A 290 4.67 29.35 0.71
N ALA A 291 5.69 30.02 0.16
CA ALA A 291 5.54 30.85 -1.03
C ALA A 291 5.13 30.02 -2.27
N ILE A 292 5.73 28.84 -2.47
CA ILE A 292 5.39 27.93 -3.57
C ILE A 292 3.95 27.41 -3.41
N ALA A 293 3.57 26.98 -2.20
CA ALA A 293 2.20 26.53 -1.92
C ALA A 293 1.17 27.64 -2.16
N GLN A 294 1.48 28.89 -1.81
CA GLN A 294 0.62 30.04 -2.09
C GLN A 294 0.56 30.38 -3.57
N MET A 295 1.66 30.22 -4.31
CA MET A 295 1.70 30.40 -5.77
C MET A 295 0.84 29.37 -6.49
N ASP A 296 0.84 28.10 -6.07
CA ASP A 296 -0.01 27.04 -6.63
C ASP A 296 -1.50 27.29 -6.35
N VAL A 297 -1.84 27.74 -5.13
CA VAL A 297 -3.23 28.12 -4.78
C VAL A 297 -3.68 29.35 -5.57
N ALA A 298 -2.80 30.34 -5.76
CA ALA A 298 -3.10 31.53 -6.56
C ALA A 298 -3.24 31.21 -8.06
N ALA A 299 -2.42 30.31 -8.59
CA ALA A 299 -2.51 29.82 -9.97
C ALA A 299 -3.81 29.02 -10.20
N ALA A 300 -4.19 28.15 -9.26
CA ALA A 300 -5.46 27.42 -9.29
C ALA A 300 -6.67 28.36 -9.22
N ARG A 301 -6.61 29.43 -8.41
CA ARG A 301 -7.65 30.47 -8.37
C ARG A 301 -7.74 31.28 -9.67
N ARG A 302 -6.62 31.64 -10.29
CA ARG A 302 -6.58 32.33 -11.60
C ARG A 302 -7.10 31.45 -12.75
N GLY A 303 -6.86 30.14 -12.71
CA GLY A 303 -7.45 29.19 -13.66
C GLY A 303 -8.97 29.11 -13.55
N ARG A 304 -9.51 29.15 -12.32
CA ARG A 304 -10.95 29.09 -12.04
C ARG A 304 -11.69 30.39 -12.40
N THR A 305 -11.06 31.55 -12.24
CA THR A 305 -11.64 32.84 -12.68
C THR A 305 -11.59 33.02 -14.20
N ARG A 306 -10.54 32.52 -14.87
CA ARG A 306 -10.45 32.54 -16.34
C ARG A 306 -11.44 31.57 -17.01
N GLY A 307 -11.76 30.45 -16.36
CA GLY A 307 -12.77 29.48 -16.81
C GLY A 307 -14.24 29.92 -16.63
N ARG A 308 -14.51 30.92 -15.77
CA ARG A 308 -15.87 31.45 -15.55
C ARG A 308 -16.16 32.77 -16.29
N GLY A 309 -15.15 33.46 -16.80
CA GLY A 309 -15.28 34.79 -17.42
C GLY A 309 -15.01 34.86 -18.93
N GLY A 310 -14.99 33.74 -19.66
CA GLY A 310 -14.43 33.68 -21.02
C GLY A 310 -15.26 32.91 -22.04
N GLY A 311 -16.59 33.05 -22.03
CA GLY A 311 -17.45 32.61 -23.13
C GLY A 311 -17.36 33.56 -24.33
N ALA A 312 -16.18 33.69 -24.94
CA ALA A 312 -16.02 34.35 -26.23
C ALA A 312 -14.91 33.65 -27.02
N VAL A 313 -15.33 32.68 -27.81
CA VAL A 313 -14.53 32.08 -28.88
C VAL A 313 -14.07 33.21 -29.82
N ARG A 314 -12.80 33.64 -29.70
CA ARG A 314 -12.14 34.42 -30.74
C ARG A 314 -11.01 33.58 -31.35
N ARG A 315 -11.24 33.29 -32.64
CA ARG A 315 -10.32 32.65 -33.60
C ARG A 315 -8.88 33.14 -33.43
N CYS A 316 -7.96 32.18 -33.34
CA CYS A 316 -6.54 32.41 -33.59
C CYS A 316 -6.34 32.93 -35.02
N ARG A 317 -5.74 34.12 -35.15
CA ARG A 317 -5.06 34.58 -36.36
C ARG A 317 -3.69 35.10 -35.94
N GLY A 318 -2.64 34.58 -36.57
CA GLY A 318 -1.27 34.63 -36.07
C GLY A 318 -0.55 35.97 -36.17
N ARG A 319 0.49 36.07 -35.35
CA ARG A 319 1.76 36.85 -35.41
C ARG A 319 2.50 36.46 -34.11
N GLY A 320 3.73 35.97 -34.11
CA GLY A 320 4.92 36.57 -34.70
C GLY A 320 5.67 37.33 -33.58
N ASP A 321 6.71 36.68 -33.05
CA ASP A 321 7.92 37.23 -32.40
C ASP A 321 8.02 37.52 -30.87
N ALA A 322 9.05 36.84 -30.32
CA ALA A 322 10.02 37.26 -29.28
C ALA A 322 9.69 37.01 -27.77
N PRO A 323 10.72 36.97 -26.88
CA PRO A 323 11.23 35.73 -26.29
C PRO A 323 10.98 35.61 -24.77
N ARG A 324 10.95 34.37 -24.26
CA ARG A 324 10.87 34.06 -22.82
C ARG A 324 12.17 34.48 -22.11
N PRO A 325 12.15 35.19 -20.97
CA PRO A 325 13.36 35.38 -20.18
C PRO A 325 13.73 34.07 -19.48
N ALA A 326 15.01 33.72 -19.59
CA ALA A 326 15.62 32.59 -18.90
C ALA A 326 15.54 32.81 -17.39
N ALA A 327 14.91 31.87 -16.67
CA ALA A 327 14.98 31.80 -15.22
C ALA A 327 16.40 31.34 -14.84
N GLN A 328 17.23 32.29 -14.42
CA GLN A 328 18.53 32.07 -13.81
C GLN A 328 18.34 31.37 -12.45
N LEU A 329 18.75 30.10 -12.36
CA LEU A 329 18.97 29.41 -11.10
C LEU A 329 20.11 30.12 -10.33
N PRO A 330 19.98 30.44 -9.03
CA PRO A 330 21.09 30.95 -8.26
C PRO A 330 22.18 29.87 -8.12
N ARG A 331 23.43 30.27 -8.41
CA ARG A 331 24.64 29.46 -8.22
C ARG A 331 24.78 29.09 -6.74
N SER A 332 25.07 27.82 -6.47
CA SER A 332 25.43 27.34 -5.14
C SER A 332 26.66 28.07 -4.59
N PRO A 333 26.75 28.34 -3.28
CA PRO A 333 27.98 28.80 -2.66
C PRO A 333 29.01 27.66 -2.69
N ARG A 334 30.23 27.97 -3.15
CA ARG A 334 31.39 27.07 -3.02
C ARG A 334 31.69 26.89 -1.53
N LEU A 335 31.70 25.64 -1.07
CA LEU A 335 32.24 25.25 0.24
C LEU A 335 33.73 25.56 0.26
N ASP A 336 34.11 26.62 0.96
CA ASP A 336 35.50 26.98 1.21
C ASP A 336 36.07 26.01 2.26
N THR A 337 36.90 25.08 1.81
CA THR A 337 37.55 24.06 2.63
C THR A 337 38.83 24.66 3.23
N ARG A 338 38.72 25.56 4.21
CA ARG A 338 39.90 26.07 4.97
C ARG A 338 39.52 26.89 6.23
N ALA A 339 39.29 26.18 7.32
CA ALA A 339 39.55 26.56 8.74
C ALA A 339 38.98 25.40 9.59
N GLY A 340 39.68 24.67 10.45
CA GLY A 340 40.96 24.89 11.11
C GLY A 340 40.75 24.59 12.59
N LEU A 341 41.10 23.36 12.99
CA LEU A 341 41.33 22.83 14.36
C LEU A 341 40.22 22.92 15.42
#